data_AF-A0A7C2AU13-F1
#
_entry.id   AF-A0A7C2AU13-F1
#
_cell.length_a   1.000
_cell.length_b   1.000
_cell.length_c   1.000
_cell.angle_alpha   90.00
_cell.angle_beta   90.00
_cell.angle_gamma   90.00
#
_symmetry.space_group_name_H-M   'P 1'
#
loop_
_entity.id
_entity.type
_entity.pdbx_description
1 polymer ?
#
loop_
_entity_poly.entity_id
_entity_poly.type
_entity_poly.pdbx_seq_one_letter_code
_entity_poly.pdbx_strand_id
1 'polypeptide(L)' 'MVKCDYCGTEIEGLPYRCKYCGGTFCVWHHLPEEHDCPGLHKAVSTYALERAERLER' A
#
# COMPACT_ATOMS: atom_id res chain seq x y z
N MET A 1 11.59 5.83 19.90
CA MET A 1 10.70 4.72 19.52
C MET A 1 10.06 5.05 18.18
N VAL A 2 10.04 4.12 17.24
CA VAL A 2 9.38 4.32 15.95
C VAL A 2 7.92 3.95 16.12
N LYS A 3 7.01 4.77 15.61
CA LYS A 3 5.56 4.50 15.66
C LYS A 3 5.07 4.12 14.28
N CYS A 4 4.07 3.25 14.23
CA CYS A 4 3.37 2.92 13.00
C CYS A 4 2.64 4.18 12.49
N ASP A 5 2.89 4.57 11.25
CA ASP A 5 2.26 5.75 10.63
C ASP A 5 0.74 5.57 10.44
N TYR A 6 0.28 4.31 10.38
CA TYR A 6 -1.13 3.97 10.21
C TYR A 6 -1.90 3.86 11.54
N CYS A 7 -1.42 3.05 12.49
CA CYS A 7 -2.16 2.77 13.73
C CYS A 7 -1.61 3.49 14.97
N GLY A 8 -0.48 4.19 14.86
CA GLY A 8 0.15 4.90 15.98
C GLY A 8 0.81 4.01 17.04
N THR A 9 0.71 2.68 16.91
CA THR A 9 1.33 1.72 17.83
C THR A 9 2.85 1.82 17.79
N GLU A 10 3.47 1.68 18.95
CA GLU A 10 4.93 1.67 19.09
C GLU A 10 5.49 0.37 18.52
N ILE A 11 6.48 0.49 17.63
CA ILE A 11 7.10 -0.65 16.98
C ILE A 11 8.21 -1.15 17.91
N GLU A 12 7.88 -2.19 18.67
CA GLU A 12 8.79 -2.95 19.52
C GLU A 12 9.62 -3.92 18.64
N GLY A 13 10.48 -3.38 17.77
CA GLY A 13 11.30 -4.20 16.86
C GLY A 13 11.77 -3.49 15.60
N LEU A 14 12.02 -4.27 14.54
CA LEU A 14 12.43 -3.75 13.24
C LEU A 14 11.25 -3.05 12.53
N PRO A 15 11.40 -1.76 12.14
CA PRO A 15 10.37 -1.05 11.39
C PRO A 15 10.24 -1.60 9.97
N TYR A 16 9.00 -1.86 9.53
CA TYR A 16 8.73 -2.23 8.13
C TYR A 16 8.55 -0.97 7.29
N ARG A 17 9.35 -0.84 6.23
CA ARG A 17 9.25 0.30 5.30
C ARG A 17 8.54 -0.13 4.02
N CYS A 18 7.40 0.50 3.74
CA CYS A 18 6.65 0.23 2.51
C CYS A 18 7.41 0.76 1.29
N LYS A 19 7.57 -0.05 0.24
CA LYS A 19 8.25 0.37 -1.00
C LYS A 19 7.39 1.27 -1.89
N TYR A 20 6.08 1.29 -1.68
CA TYR A 20 5.14 2.06 -2.49
C TYR A 20 4.97 3.49 -1.97
N CYS A 21 4.73 3.67 -0.66
CA CYS A 21 4.54 4.99 -0.03
C CYS A 21 5.76 5.48 0.75
N GLY A 22 6.73 4.62 1.07
CA GLY A 22 7.91 4.99 1.86
C GLY A 22 7.67 5.11 3.37
N GLY A 23 6.43 4.92 3.83
CA GLY A 23 6.03 4.99 5.24
C GLY A 23 6.55 3.83 6.08
N THR A 24 6.48 4.00 7.40
CA THR A 24 6.96 3.03 8.39
C THR A 24 5.82 2.42 9.17
N PHE A 25 5.75 1.09 9.18
CA PHE A 25 4.60 0.34 9.71
C PHE A 25 5.04 -0.78 10.65
N CYS A 26 4.11 -1.22 11.51
CA CYS A 26 4.29 -2.37 12.38
C CYS A 26 4.09 -3.70 11.64
N VAL A 27 4.37 -4.83 12.29
CA VAL A 27 4.20 -6.18 11.70
C VAL A 27 2.76 -6.50 11.26
N TRP A 28 1.77 -5.79 11.80
CA TRP A 28 0.39 -5.92 11.36
C TRP A 28 0.17 -5.12 10.07
N HIS A 29 0.54 -3.84 10.06
CA HIS A 29 0.28 -2.94 8.93
C HIS A 29 1.39 -2.89 7.86
N HIS A 30 2.28 -3.88 7.80
CA HIS A 30 3.40 -3.90 6.86
C HIS A 30 2.97 -4.13 5.41
N LEU A 31 1.82 -4.76 5.20
CA LEU A 31 1.25 -5.01 3.88
C LEU A 31 0.60 -3.73 3.32
N PRO A 32 0.70 -3.47 2.00
CA PRO A 32 0.05 -2.33 1.36
C PRO A 32 -1.47 -2.30 1.54
N GLU A 33 -2.10 -3.48 1.62
CA GLU A 33 -3.55 -3.62 1.80
C GLU A 33 -3.99 -3.26 3.23
N GLU A 34 -3.12 -3.47 4.22
CA GLU A 34 -3.44 -3.26 5.64
C GLU A 34 -3.38 -1.79 6.06
N HIS A 35 -2.58 -0.96 5.36
CA HIS A 35 -2.46 0.48 5.65
C HIS A 35 -3.08 1.37 4.57
N ASP A 36 -3.95 0.82 3.73
CA ASP A 36 -4.59 1.51 2.62
C ASP A 36 -3.57 2.27 1.75
N CYS A 37 -2.58 1.53 1.23
CA CYS A 37 -1.41 2.15 0.63
C CYS A 37 -1.79 3.00 -0.59
N PRO A 38 -1.49 4.32 -0.59
CA PRO A 38 -1.85 5.20 -1.69
C PRO A 38 -1.11 4.87 -3.00
N GLY A 39 -0.03 4.09 -2.93
CA GLY A 39 0.72 3.62 -4.10
C GLY A 39 0.13 2.38 -4.78
N LEU A 40 -0.81 1.66 -4.13
CA LEU A 40 -1.39 0.44 -4.67
C LEU A 40 -2.44 0.73 -5.77
N HIS A 41 -3.19 1.81 -5.62
CA HIS A 41 -4.26 2.21 -6.55
C HIS A 41 -3.77 2.57 -7.97
N LYS A 42 -2.48 2.83 -8.17
CA LYS A 42 -1.94 3.19 -9.50
C LYS A 42 -1.66 1.99 -10.41
N ALA A 43 -1.92 0.77 -9.94
CA ALA A 43 -1.69 -0.46 -10.69
C ALA A 43 -2.84 -0.84 -11.64
N VAL A 44 -3.81 0.06 -11.91
CA VAL A 44 -4.72 -0.12 -13.03
C VAL A 44 -3.89 0.03 -14.30
N SER A 45 -3.45 -1.09 -14.87
CA SER A 45 -2.72 -1.07 -16.12
C SER A 45 -3.60 -0.43 -17.19
N THR A 46 -3.02 0.41 -18.04
CA THR A 46 -3.72 0.97 -19.21
C THR A 46 -4.38 -0.13 -20.03
N TYR A 47 -3.75 -1.31 -20.06
CA TYR A 47 -4.28 -2.53 -20.66
C TYR A 47 -5.65 -2.98 -20.11
N ALA A 48 -5.95 -2.80 -18.82
CA ALA A 48 -7.25 -3.14 -18.25
C ALA A 48 -8.35 -2.19 -18.75
N LEU A 49 -8.03 -0.91 -18.90
CA LEU A 49 -8.93 0.12 -19.44
C LEU A 49 -9.18 -0.12 -20.93
N GLU A 50 -8.11 -0.28 -21.71
CA GLU A 50 -8.16 -0.56 -23.15
C GLU A 50 -8.96 -1.84 -23.48
N ARG A 51 -8.90 -2.85 -22.60
CA ARG A 51 -9.69 -4.09 -22.73
C ARG A 51 -11.17 -3.88 -22.44
N ALA A 52 -11.51 -3.10 -21.41
CA ALA A 52 -12.91 -2.80 -21.09
C ALA A 52 -13.59 -2.08 -22.27
N GLU A 53 -12.94 -1.05 -22.82
CA GLU A 53 -13.44 -0.29 -23.97
C GLU A 53 -13.65 -1.14 -25.23
N ARG A 54 -12.81 -2.17 -25.45
CA ARG A 54 -12.97 -3.09 -26.59
C ARG A 54 -14.13 -4.05 -26.41
N LEU A 55 -14.46 -4.45 -25.18
CA LEU A 55 -15.59 -5.34 -24.88
C LEU A 55 -16.94 -4.63 -24.99
N GLU A 56 -16.96 -3.32 -24.82
CA GLU A 56 -18.17 -2.48 -24.92
C GLU A 56 -18.51 -2.02 -26.35
N ARG A 57 -17.75 -2.48 -27.36
CA ARG A 57 -17.88 -2.10 -28.76
C ARG A 57 -18.25 -3.31 -29.63
#